data_AF-A0A136NB18-F1
#
_entry.id   AF-A0A136NB18-F1
#
_cell.length_a   1.000
_cell.length_b   1.000
_cell.length_c   1.000
_cell.angle_alpha   90.00
_cell.angle_beta   90.00
_cell.angle_gamma   90.00
#
_symmetry.space_group_name_H-M   'P 1'
#
loop_
_entity.id
_entity.type
_entity.pdbx_description
1 polymer ?
#
loop_
_entity_poly.entity_id
_entity_poly.type
_entity_poly.pdbx_seq_one_letter_code
_entity_poly.pdbx_strand_id
1 'polypeptide(L)'
;MLLWIIFIIFLLIALIIDLGIFNKNPHVVSVKEASIWSVIWVSVALLFSIVIYFAFDNKWISNPTHISPYTAVVKYITGYLIELSLSVDNIFIIAVIFSSFAIPKKYQHEVLFYGVIGAIVFRALMIYFGIALINHFTWITYVFGIFLLITAYKMLVQSDEEYNPKKVKVIYSD
;
A
#
# COMPACT_ATOMS: atom_id res chain seq x y z
N MET A 1 8.61 -3.69 23.49
CA MET A 1 7.69 -4.76 23.04
C MET A 1 6.22 -4.37 23.22
N LEU A 2 5.78 -3.88 24.39
CA LEU A 2 4.38 -3.48 24.63
C LEU A 2 3.82 -2.46 23.62
N LEU A 3 4.55 -1.38 23.32
CA LEU A 3 4.13 -0.36 22.34
C LEU A 3 3.91 -0.95 20.94
N TRP A 4 4.76 -1.88 20.52
CA TRP A 4 4.63 -2.57 19.23
C TRP A 4 3.38 -3.45 19.18
N ILE A 5 3.08 -4.15 20.28
CA ILE A 5 1.86 -4.96 20.38
C ILE A 5 0.62 -4.08 20.30
N ILE A 6 0.59 -2.98 21.06
CA ILE A 6 -0.53 -2.01 21.04
C ILE A 6 -0.71 -1.42 19.63
N PHE A 7 0.39 -1.03 18.99
CA PHE A 7 0.36 -0.48 17.63
C PHE A 7 -0.17 -1.50 16.62
N ILE A 8 0.28 -2.75 16.65
CA ILE A 8 -0.19 -3.82 15.76
C ILE A 8 -1.67 -4.10 15.99
N ILE A 9 -2.11 -4.20 17.25
CA ILE A 9 -3.53 -4.42 17.57
C ILE A 9 -4.39 -3.26 17.06
N PHE A 10 -3.96 -2.02 17.27
CA PHE A 10 -4.64 -0.85 16.74
C PHE A 10 -4.73 -0.91 15.20
N LEU A 11 -3.65 -1.26 14.52
CA LEU A 11 -3.61 -1.41 13.06
C LEU A 11 -4.58 -2.49 12.56
N LEU A 12 -4.61 -3.65 13.22
CA LEU A 12 -5.53 -4.74 12.89
C LEU A 12 -6.99 -4.34 13.11
N ILE A 13 -7.29 -3.66 14.21
CA ILE A 13 -8.65 -3.16 14.49
C ILE A 13 -9.06 -2.13 13.43
N ALA A 14 -8.18 -1.16 13.12
CA ALA A 14 -8.45 -0.16 12.10
C ALA A 14 -8.73 -0.82 10.74
N LEU A 15 -7.92 -1.81 10.35
CA LEU A 15 -8.11 -2.57 9.12
C LEU A 15 -9.45 -3.33 9.08
N ILE A 16 -9.83 -3.99 10.19
CA ILE A 16 -11.11 -4.71 10.31
C ILE A 16 -12.29 -3.74 10.21
N ILE A 17 -12.20 -2.57 10.84
CA ILE A 17 -13.25 -1.55 10.80
C ILE A 17 -13.39 -0.97 9.38
N ASP A 18 -12.28 -0.63 8.74
CA ASP A 18 -12.26 -0.03 7.40
C ASP A 18 -12.79 -1.00 6.34
N LEU A 19 -12.28 -2.23 6.32
CA LEU A 19 -12.69 -3.24 5.34
C LEU A 19 -14.07 -3.86 5.64
N GLY A 20 -14.43 -4.01 6.92
CA GLY A 20 -15.61 -4.75 7.36
C GLY A 20 -16.85 -3.90 7.66
N ILE A 21 -16.70 -2.69 8.22
CA ILE A 21 -17.83 -1.92 8.79
C ILE A 21 -18.18 -0.69 7.97
N PHE A 22 -17.20 0.10 7.50
CA PHE A 22 -17.46 1.32 6.71
C PHE A 22 -18.00 1.05 5.30
N ASN A 23 -18.07 -0.22 4.92
CA ASN A 23 -18.15 -0.65 3.53
C ASN A 23 -19.59 -0.93 3.03
N LYS A 24 -20.61 -0.30 3.64
CA LYS A 24 -22.04 -0.61 3.38
C LYS A 24 -22.76 0.28 2.36
N ASN A 25 -22.22 1.43 1.98
CA ASN A 25 -22.88 2.35 1.03
C ASN A 25 -21.96 2.69 -0.15
N PRO A 26 -22.15 2.07 -1.33
CA PRO A 26 -21.35 2.36 -2.50
C PRO A 26 -21.74 3.73 -3.08
N HIS A 27 -21.10 4.79 -2.60
CA HIS A 27 -21.09 6.07 -3.31
C HIS A 27 -19.90 6.10 -4.26
N VAL A 28 -20.13 6.52 -5.51
CA VAL A 28 -19.04 6.68 -6.47
C VAL A 28 -18.32 7.99 -6.13
N VAL A 29 -17.22 7.88 -5.39
CA VAL A 29 -16.39 9.04 -5.04
C VAL A 29 -15.87 9.68 -6.33
N SER A 30 -16.16 10.96 -6.52
CA SER A 30 -15.67 11.69 -7.69
C SER A 30 -14.15 11.92 -7.59
N VAL A 31 -13.46 12.03 -8.72
CA VAL A 31 -12.02 12.34 -8.74
C VAL A 31 -11.71 13.63 -7.97
N LYS A 32 -12.59 14.63 -8.02
CA LYS A 32 -12.43 15.89 -7.30
C LYS A 32 -12.50 15.69 -5.78
N GLU A 33 -13.46 14.90 -5.33
CA GLU A 33 -13.63 14.58 -3.90
C GLU A 33 -12.46 13.74 -3.39
N ALA A 34 -12.04 12.72 -4.15
CA ALA A 34 -10.89 11.89 -3.82
C ALA A 34 -9.60 12.73 -3.69
N SER A 35 -9.33 13.62 -4.64
CA SER A 35 -8.16 14.50 -4.61
C SER A 35 -8.16 15.44 -3.41
N ILE A 36 -9.32 15.99 -3.03
CA ILE A 36 -9.44 16.84 -1.83
C ILE A 36 -9.11 16.03 -0.57
N TRP A 37 -9.69 14.84 -0.43
CA TRP A 37 -9.38 13.95 0.69
C TRP A 37 -7.91 13.56 0.73
N SER A 38 -7.29 13.25 -0.41
CA SER A 38 -5.85 12.96 -0.48
C SER A 38 -5.01 14.15 0.01
N VAL A 39 -5.33 15.37 -0.42
CA VAL A 39 -4.61 16.58 0.02
C VAL A 39 -4.78 16.81 1.52
N ILE A 40 -5.98 16.61 2.06
CA ILE A 40 -6.25 16.74 3.50
C ILE A 40 -5.38 15.76 4.28
N TRP A 41 -5.39 14.47 3.90
CA TRP A 41 -4.62 13.44 4.59
C TRP A 41 -3.12 13.64 4.49
N VAL A 42 -2.61 14.04 3.32
CA VAL A 42 -1.19 14.40 3.14
C VAL A 42 -0.83 15.59 4.03
N SER A 43 -1.68 16.61 4.09
CA SER A 43 -1.44 17.80 4.92
C SER A 43 -1.40 17.45 6.40
N VAL A 44 -2.31 16.60 6.87
CA VAL A 44 -2.32 16.11 8.26
C VAL A 44 -1.05 15.32 8.58
N ALA A 45 -0.59 14.44 7.68
CA ALA A 45 0.65 13.69 7.85
C ALA A 45 1.88 14.62 7.91
N LEU A 46 1.94 15.64 7.05
CA LEU A 46 3.02 16.63 7.08
C LEU A 46 2.97 17.49 8.33
N LEU A 47 1.80 17.92 8.80
CA LEU A 47 1.66 18.64 10.06
C LEU A 47 2.09 17.78 11.26
N PHE A 48 1.85 16.48 11.21
CA PHE A 48 2.31 15.56 12.24
C PHE A 48 3.85 15.50 12.33
N SER A 49 4.58 15.81 11.26
CA SER A 49 6.05 15.91 11.33
C SER A 49 6.51 17.03 12.27
N ILE A 50 5.73 18.10 12.41
CA ILE A 50 5.98 19.18 13.38
C ILE A 50 5.80 18.65 14.81
N VAL A 51 4.77 17.83 15.04
CA VAL A 51 4.56 17.16 16.34
C VAL A 51 5.74 16.25 16.68
N ILE A 52 6.25 15.48 15.71
CA ILE A 52 7.45 14.64 15.90
C ILE A 52 8.66 15.49 16.29
N TYR A 53 8.90 16.62 15.61
CA TYR A 53 10.00 17.52 15.95
C TYR A 53 9.92 17.97 17.42
N PHE A 54 8.78 18.53 17.84
CA PHE A 54 8.61 19.01 19.21
C PHE A 54 8.58 17.89 20.25
N ALA A 55 8.09 16.70 19.91
CA ALA A 55 8.09 15.57 20.82
C ALA A 55 9.52 15.08 21.14
N PHE A 56 10.43 15.12 20.16
CA PHE A 56 11.85 14.79 20.36
C PHE A 56 12.62 15.92 21.04
N ASP A 57 12.34 17.18 20.70
CA ASP A 57 12.98 18.36 21.30
C ASP A 57 12.62 18.50 22.79
N ASN A 58 11.33 18.37 23.12
CA ASN A 58 10.83 18.44 24.50
C ASN A 58 10.93 17.13 25.29
N LYS A 59 11.53 16.07 24.71
CA LYS A 59 11.72 14.75 25.34
C LYS A 59 10.41 14.10 25.83
N TRP A 60 9.31 14.31 25.11
CA TRP A 60 8.02 13.67 25.40
C TRP A 60 8.03 12.16 25.13
N ILE A 61 8.98 11.70 24.31
CA ILE A 61 9.12 10.31 23.87
C ILE A 61 10.51 9.80 24.24
N SER A 62 10.58 8.53 24.66
CA SER A 62 11.85 7.85 24.90
C SER A 62 12.72 7.85 23.65
N ASN A 63 13.93 8.40 23.75
CA ASN A 63 14.90 8.47 22.66
C ASN A 63 16.14 7.59 22.97
N PRO A 64 16.00 6.24 22.95
CA PRO A 64 17.09 5.32 23.30
C PRO A 64 18.22 5.31 22.26
N THR A 65 17.95 5.75 21.03
CA THR A 65 18.95 5.83 19.95
C THR A 65 19.62 7.19 19.86
N HIS A 66 19.30 8.12 20.78
CA HIS A 66 19.86 9.47 20.86
C HIS A 66 19.87 10.21 19.52
N ILE A 67 18.84 10.00 18.70
CA ILE A 67 18.71 10.69 17.41
C ILE A 67 18.26 12.14 17.62
N SER A 68 18.74 13.04 16.77
CA SER A 68 18.29 14.43 16.79
C SER A 68 16.82 14.55 16.36
N PRO A 69 16.08 15.60 16.81
CA PRO A 69 14.70 15.84 16.38
C PRO A 69 14.56 15.91 14.86
N TYR A 70 15.52 16.54 14.18
CA TYR A 70 15.59 16.59 12.72
C TYR A 70 15.66 15.19 12.08
N THR A 71 16.54 14.32 12.56
CA THR A 71 16.67 12.95 12.04
C THR A 71 15.39 12.13 12.28
N ALA A 72 14.70 12.34 13.41
CA ALA A 72 13.41 11.70 13.67
C ALA A 72 12.34 12.12 12.64
N VAL A 73 12.26 13.42 12.33
CA VAL A 73 11.37 13.95 11.29
C VAL A 73 11.70 13.36 9.91
N VAL A 74 12.98 13.34 9.52
CA VAL A 74 13.41 12.77 8.24
C VAL A 74 13.03 11.29 8.15
N LYS A 75 13.23 10.51 9.22
CA LYS A 75 12.83 9.09 9.26
C LYS A 75 11.32 8.93 9.12
N TYR A 76 10.54 9.77 9.81
CA TYR A 76 9.08 9.76 9.70
C TYR A 76 8.61 10.07 8.27
N ILE A 77 9.09 11.16 7.68
CA ILE A 77 8.71 11.57 6.31
C ILE A 77 9.15 10.52 5.30
N THR A 78 10.36 9.96 5.45
CA THR A 78 10.85 8.87 4.59
C THR A 78 9.93 7.66 4.66
N GLY A 79 9.55 7.24 5.88
CA GLY A 79 8.60 6.13 6.08
C GLY A 79 7.25 6.42 5.43
N TYR A 80 6.70 7.62 5.67
CA TYR A 80 5.44 8.06 5.09
C TYR A 80 5.44 8.03 3.56
N LEU A 81 6.50 8.54 2.92
CA LEU A 81 6.61 8.54 1.45
C LEU A 81 6.75 7.12 0.87
N ILE A 82 7.46 6.22 1.55
CA ILE A 82 7.57 4.81 1.16
C ILE A 82 6.18 4.15 1.24
N GLU A 83 5.45 4.35 2.33
CA GLU A 83 4.10 3.80 2.50
C GLU A 83 3.10 4.39 1.48
N LEU A 84 3.18 5.69 1.21
CA LEU A 84 2.36 6.36 0.20
C LEU A 84 2.63 5.78 -1.20
N SER A 85 3.90 5.59 -1.57
CA SER A 85 4.30 5.03 -2.87
C SER A 85 3.80 3.58 -3.04
N LEU A 86 3.92 2.77 -1.98
CA LEU A 86 3.41 1.39 -1.96
C LEU A 86 1.88 1.31 -2.04
N SER A 87 1.17 2.34 -1.60
CA SER A 87 -0.29 2.41 -1.68
C SER A 87 -0.76 2.73 -3.09
N VAL A 88 -0.05 3.62 -3.80
CA VAL A 88 -0.32 3.97 -5.21
C VAL A 88 -0.10 2.77 -6.13
N ASP A 89 0.99 2.02 -5.92
CA ASP A 89 1.30 0.80 -6.69
C ASP A 89 0.17 -0.24 -6.58
N ASN A 90 -0.31 -0.48 -5.36
CA ASN A 90 -1.44 -1.39 -5.11
C ASN A 90 -2.73 -0.96 -5.84
N ILE A 91 -3.09 0.33 -5.79
CA ILE A 91 -4.31 0.84 -6.44
C ILE A 91 -4.19 0.75 -7.96
N PHE A 92 -3.01 1.01 -8.51
CA PHE A 92 -2.76 0.91 -9.94
C PHE A 92 -2.99 -0.51 -10.47
N ILE A 93 -2.43 -1.52 -9.79
CA ILE A 93 -2.63 -2.94 -10.15
C ILE A 93 -4.11 -3.30 -10.11
N ILE A 94 -4.84 -2.88 -9.06
CA ILE A 94 -6.29 -3.14 -8.96
C ILE A 94 -7.05 -2.50 -10.13
N ALA A 95 -6.73 -1.25 -10.49
CA ALA A 95 -7.38 -0.55 -11.59
C ALA A 95 -7.14 -1.25 -12.94
N VAL A 96 -5.91 -1.71 -13.20
CA VAL A 96 -5.55 -2.47 -14.42
C VAL A 96 -6.29 -3.81 -14.48
N ILE A 97 -6.41 -4.53 -13.35
CA ILE A 97 -7.17 -5.79 -13.29
C ILE A 97 -8.64 -5.52 -13.59
N PHE A 98 -9.25 -4.50 -12.96
CA PHE A 98 -10.66 -4.20 -13.16
C PHE A 98 -10.99 -3.78 -14.59
N SER A 99 -10.11 -3.00 -15.23
CA SER A 99 -10.26 -2.63 -16.64
C SER A 99 -10.07 -3.84 -17.57
N SER A 100 -9.04 -4.65 -17.35
CA SER A 100 -8.73 -5.82 -18.19
C SER A 100 -9.83 -6.88 -18.19
N PHE A 101 -10.48 -7.09 -17.04
CA PHE A 101 -11.58 -8.07 -16.89
C PHE A 101 -12.97 -7.46 -17.08
N ALA A 102 -13.08 -6.17 -17.41
CA ALA A 102 -14.34 -5.45 -17.59
C ALA A 102 -15.37 -5.71 -16.48
N ILE A 103 -14.92 -5.72 -15.22
CA ILE A 103 -15.74 -6.13 -14.07
C ILE A 103 -16.87 -5.11 -13.83
N PRO A 104 -18.15 -5.53 -13.85
CA PRO A 104 -19.27 -4.63 -13.60
C PRO A 104 -19.16 -3.94 -12.24
N LYS A 105 -19.49 -2.64 -12.15
CA LYS A 105 -19.38 -1.82 -10.93
C LYS A 105 -20.03 -2.45 -9.69
N LYS A 106 -21.09 -3.25 -9.88
CA LYS A 106 -21.77 -3.99 -8.81
C LYS A 106 -20.84 -4.98 -8.07
N TYR A 107 -19.91 -5.61 -8.78
CA TYR A 107 -19.02 -6.64 -8.23
C TYR A 107 -17.62 -6.13 -7.89
N GLN A 108 -17.25 -4.91 -8.33
CA GLN A 108 -15.92 -4.33 -8.05
C GLN A 108 -15.62 -4.28 -6.56
N HIS A 109 -16.62 -4.04 -5.73
CA HIS A 109 -16.48 -4.01 -4.28
C HIS A 109 -16.06 -5.36 -3.69
N GLU A 110 -16.76 -6.44 -4.06
CA GLU A 110 -16.47 -7.79 -3.56
C GLU A 110 -15.09 -8.25 -4.03
N VAL A 111 -14.76 -8.01 -5.31
CA VAL A 111 -13.45 -8.36 -5.87
C VAL A 111 -12.34 -7.52 -5.21
N LEU A 112 -12.59 -6.24 -4.94
CA LEU A 112 -11.64 -5.37 -4.23
C LEU A 112 -11.37 -5.89 -2.82
N PHE A 113 -12.42 -6.26 -2.08
CA PHE A 113 -12.29 -6.77 -0.72
C PHE A 113 -11.42 -8.03 -0.68
N TYR A 114 -11.73 -9.05 -1.50
CA TYR A 114 -10.92 -10.27 -1.56
C TYR A 114 -9.51 -10.01 -2.09
N GLY A 115 -9.36 -9.08 -3.04
CA GLY A 115 -8.08 -8.66 -3.59
C GLY A 115 -7.17 -8.02 -2.53
N VAL A 116 -7.69 -7.09 -1.73
CA VAL A 116 -6.93 -6.42 -0.66
C VAL A 116 -6.56 -7.41 0.44
N ILE A 117 -7.49 -8.26 0.87
CA ILE A 117 -7.19 -9.30 1.87
C ILE A 117 -6.09 -10.24 1.35
N GLY A 118 -6.22 -10.73 0.12
CA GLY A 118 -5.21 -11.57 -0.53
C GLY A 118 -3.86 -10.87 -0.62
N ALA A 119 -3.83 -9.61 -1.07
CA ALA A 119 -2.61 -8.82 -1.18
C ALA A 119 -1.91 -8.62 0.17
N ILE A 120 -2.66 -8.37 1.26
CA ILE A 120 -2.10 -8.24 2.61
C ILE A 120 -1.48 -9.56 3.07
N VAL A 121 -2.14 -10.69 2.84
CA VAL A 121 -1.62 -12.01 3.20
C VAL A 121 -0.36 -12.33 2.39
N PHE A 122 -0.39 -12.18 1.07
CA PHE A 122 0.77 -12.41 0.21
C PHE A 122 1.92 -11.48 0.57
N ARG A 123 1.64 -10.22 0.91
CA ARG A 123 2.64 -9.25 1.37
C ARG A 123 3.27 -9.72 2.68
N ALA A 124 2.48 -10.15 3.66
CA ALA A 124 3.00 -10.66 4.93
C ALA A 124 3.87 -11.92 4.73
N LEU A 125 3.45 -12.85 3.87
CA LEU A 125 4.22 -14.05 3.51
C LEU A 125 5.53 -13.68 2.80
N MET A 126 5.48 -12.82 1.77
CA MET A 126 6.66 -12.38 1.04
C MET A 126 7.65 -11.64 1.92
N ILE A 127 7.19 -10.80 2.87
CA ILE A 127 8.06 -10.13 3.84
C ILE A 127 8.70 -11.16 4.78
N TYR A 128 7.90 -12.08 5.34
CA TYR A 128 8.40 -13.09 6.25
C TYR A 128 9.47 -13.99 5.60
N PHE A 129 9.16 -14.57 4.44
CA PHE A 129 10.11 -15.40 3.69
C PHE A 129 11.26 -14.59 3.10
N GLY A 130 11.00 -13.37 2.64
CA GLY A 130 12.03 -12.49 2.08
C GLY A 130 13.08 -12.12 3.12
N ILE A 131 12.66 -11.76 4.34
CA ILE A 131 13.58 -11.50 5.46
C ILE A 131 14.38 -12.76 5.80
N ALA A 132 13.72 -13.92 5.89
CA ALA A 132 14.42 -15.18 6.15
C ALA A 132 15.48 -15.46 5.08
N LEU A 133 15.14 -15.28 3.81
CA LEU A 133 16.04 -15.52 2.67
C LEU A 133 17.23 -14.55 2.66
N ILE A 134 17.00 -13.26 2.94
CA ILE A 134 18.06 -12.24 3.02
C ILE A 134 19.03 -12.53 4.17
N ASN A 135 18.52 -13.02 5.31
CA ASN A 135 19.36 -13.37 6.45
C ASN A 135 20.29 -14.57 6.18
N HIS A 136 19.88 -15.50 5.30
CA HIS A 136 20.70 -16.66 4.94
C HIS A 136 21.60 -16.40 3.72
N PHE A 137 21.17 -15.56 2.77
CA PHE A 137 21.86 -15.37 1.49
C PHE A 137 21.97 -13.88 1.15
N THR A 138 23.06 -13.23 1.56
CA THR A 138 23.27 -11.79 1.34
C THR A 138 23.31 -11.37 -0.13
N TRP A 139 23.68 -12.26 -1.05
CA TRP A 139 23.66 -11.99 -2.50
C TRP A 139 22.23 -11.85 -3.06
N ILE A 140 21.22 -12.40 -2.38
CA ILE A 140 19.83 -12.37 -2.82
C ILE A 140 19.28 -10.94 -2.91
N THR A 141 19.81 -10.03 -2.08
CA THR A 141 19.42 -8.62 -2.09
C THR A 141 19.68 -7.97 -3.45
N TYR A 142 20.82 -8.30 -4.09
CA TYR A 142 21.14 -7.79 -5.42
C TYR A 142 20.20 -8.37 -6.48
N VAL A 143 19.85 -9.65 -6.38
CA VAL A 143 18.90 -10.31 -7.29
C VAL A 143 17.52 -9.68 -7.18
N PHE A 144 16.99 -9.52 -5.96
CA PHE A 144 15.71 -8.86 -5.73
C PHE A 144 15.74 -7.41 -6.22
N GLY A 145 16.83 -6.67 -5.96
CA GLY A 145 17.00 -5.31 -6.47
C GLY A 145 16.92 -5.24 -7.99
N ILE A 146 17.66 -6.09 -8.70
CA ILE A 146 17.62 -6.16 -10.17
C ILE A 146 16.23 -6.57 -10.66
N PHE A 147 15.61 -7.57 -10.04
CA PHE A 147 14.26 -8.02 -10.38
C PHE A 147 13.22 -6.89 -10.24
N LEU A 148 13.29 -6.10 -9.17
CA LEU A 148 12.42 -4.94 -8.97
C LEU A 148 12.66 -3.86 -10.02
N LEU A 149 13.92 -3.57 -10.37
CA LEU A 149 14.23 -2.61 -11.44
C LEU A 149 13.68 -3.05 -12.80
N ILE A 150 13.81 -4.34 -13.15
CA ILE A 150 13.25 -4.89 -14.39
C ILE A 150 11.72 -4.78 -14.38
N THR A 151 11.08 -5.08 -13.26
CA THR A 151 9.61 -5.03 -13.14
C THR A 151 9.10 -3.60 -13.27
N ALA A 152 9.72 -2.65 -12.57
CA ALA A 152 9.43 -1.23 -12.68
C ALA A 152 9.61 -0.73 -14.13
N TYR A 153 10.70 -1.13 -14.80
CA TYR A 153 10.93 -0.79 -16.20
C TYR A 153 9.84 -1.34 -17.12
N LYS A 154 9.44 -2.61 -16.95
CA LYS A 154 8.35 -3.22 -17.74
C LYS A 154 7.04 -2.46 -17.56
N MET A 155 6.69 -2.07 -16.34
CA MET A 155 5.47 -1.29 -16.06
C MET A 155 5.51 0.09 -16.72
N LEU A 156 6.67 0.74 -16.78
CA LEU A 156 6.82 2.04 -17.46
C LEU A 156 6.67 1.93 -18.99
N VAL A 157 7.13 0.82 -19.58
CA VAL A 157 7.12 0.62 -21.04
C VAL A 157 5.78 0.04 -21.53
N GLN A 158 5.06 -0.68 -20.68
CA GLN A 158 3.76 -1.25 -21.02
C GLN A 158 2.66 -0.17 -20.95
N SER A 159 2.59 0.64 -22.00
CA SER A 159 1.52 1.62 -22.24
C SER A 159 0.37 0.96 -23.00
N ASP A 160 -0.83 1.04 -22.44
CA ASP A 160 -2.14 0.96 -23.12
C ASP A 160 -2.23 0.09 -24.39
N GLU A 161 -1.88 -1.19 -24.33
CA GLU A 161 -2.48 -2.12 -25.28
C GLU A 161 -3.94 -2.29 -24.87
N GLU A 162 -4.80 -1.56 -25.57
CA GLU A 162 -6.26 -1.67 -25.54
C GLU A 162 -6.64 -3.14 -25.77
N TYR A 163 -6.82 -3.89 -24.68
CA TYR A 163 -7.16 -5.31 -24.71
C TYR A 163 -8.55 -5.46 -25.31
N ASN A 164 -8.60 -5.88 -26.58
CA ASN A 164 -9.81 -6.04 -27.36
C ASN A 164 -10.48 -7.39 -27.02
N PRO A 165 -11.62 -7.42 -26.28
CA PRO A 165 -12.16 -8.66 -25.69
C PRO A 165 -12.80 -9.64 -26.71
N LYS A 166 -12.66 -9.42 -28.03
CA LYS A 166 -13.29 -10.24 -29.08
C LYS A 166 -12.56 -11.55 -29.43
N LYS A 167 -11.58 -12.01 -28.64
CA LYS A 167 -10.86 -13.28 -28.90
C LYS A 167 -11.03 -14.35 -27.80
N VAL A 168 -12.05 -14.26 -26.96
CA VAL A 168 -12.49 -15.45 -26.23
C VAL A 168 -13.41 -16.24 -27.17
N LYS A 169 -12.84 -17.21 -27.88
CA LYS A 169 -13.60 -18.19 -28.67
C LYS A 169 -14.38 -19.04 -27.67
N VAL A 170 -15.62 -18.64 -27.40
CA VAL A 170 -16.56 -19.44 -26.60
C VAL A 170 -16.84 -20.70 -27.41
N ILE A 171 -16.20 -21.79 -27.02
CA ILE A 171 -16.53 -23.12 -27.54
C ILE A 171 -17.79 -23.53 -26.79
N TYR A 172 -18.96 -23.21 -27.35
CA TYR A 172 -20.16 -23.98 -27.05
C TYR A 172 -20.00 -25.33 -27.76
N SER A 173 -19.93 -26.40 -26.97
CA SER A 173 -20.25 -27.75 -27.44
C SER A 173 -21.77 -27.87 -27.38
N ASP A 174 -22.39 -28.04 -28.54
CA ASP A 174 -23.71 -28.65 -28.65
C ASP A 174 -23.68 -30.12 -28.16
#